data_AF-A0A6J4K8G6-F1
#
_entry.id   AF-A0A6J4K8G6-F1
#
_cell.length_a   1.000
_cell.length_b   1.000
_cell.length_c   1.000
_cell.angle_alpha   90.00
_cell.angle_beta   90.00
_cell.angle_gamma   90.00
#
_symmetry.space_group_name_H-M   'P 1'
#
loop_
_entity.id
_entity.type
_entity.pdbx_description
1 polymer ?
#
loop_
_entity_poly.entity_id
_entity_poly.type
_entity_poly.pdbx_seq_one_letter_code
_entity_poly.pdbx_strand_id
1 'polypeptide(L)'
;MSALLDGHWYDAVAGLLDTALNRPDPSFGLGEVRGLTRARNLAMAARRVLDLDGEDFGEIAAGFDTSWASRLAASGFPAEPRALERGALGSLVPIYELMLEVLDLRAIRREPLQVVVTAHLIGEYLPQLAWESTLGHAGDPLRLEDVVGGSRWGTEDPECPHSSALRSTAKRALNACRGDVEGYTAYLDRFHSRQGDALAVCAVNGATVGPGERPDIGDWCPNPCAFVTDRPLQERRDLDARVRLAKLYVESPVVALRHHAPVGHFFGVPSTAEISEAWLRTWEKLSTPWNDGCNPLLTTPPPAAAVHEALPGMAALVSAVAGRPLGPGRLLRDIGDDVARALEATDVEVVG
;
A
#
# COMPACT_ATOMS: atom_id res chain seq x y z
N MET A 1 4.66 27.20 -14.18
CA MET A 1 4.71 25.72 -14.13
C MET A 1 5.58 25.17 -13.01
N SER A 2 6.82 25.64 -12.82
CA SER A 2 7.77 25.13 -11.79
C SER A 2 7.12 24.98 -10.40
N ALA A 3 6.49 26.04 -9.88
CA ALA A 3 5.84 25.99 -8.57
C ALA A 3 4.73 24.93 -8.45
N LEU A 4 4.04 24.58 -9.55
CA LEU A 4 3.05 23.50 -9.56
C LEU A 4 3.72 22.13 -9.52
N LEU A 5 4.85 21.94 -10.22
CA LEU A 5 5.64 20.72 -10.18
C LEU A 5 6.30 20.52 -8.81
N ASP A 6 6.88 21.59 -8.23
CA ASP A 6 7.46 21.58 -6.88
C ASP A 6 6.41 21.25 -5.81
N GLY A 7 5.16 21.64 -6.03
CA GLY A 7 4.01 21.28 -5.19
C GLY A 7 3.30 19.98 -5.59
N HIS A 8 3.78 19.26 -6.61
CA HIS A 8 3.20 18.01 -7.12
C HIS A 8 1.72 18.13 -7.57
N TRP A 9 1.33 19.29 -8.09
CA TRP A 9 0.00 19.59 -8.65
C TRP A 9 -0.11 19.15 -10.12
N TYR A 10 0.09 17.86 -10.38
CA TYR A 10 0.16 17.31 -11.74
C TYR A 10 -1.14 17.48 -12.54
N ASP A 11 -2.29 17.51 -11.86
CA ASP A 11 -3.60 17.80 -12.46
C ASP A 11 -3.68 19.23 -13.02
N ALA A 12 -3.18 20.21 -12.26
CA ALA A 12 -3.12 21.60 -12.72
C ALA A 12 -2.12 21.77 -13.88
N VAL A 13 -0.96 21.10 -13.81
CA VAL A 13 0.03 21.09 -14.91
C VAL A 13 -0.59 20.50 -16.18
N ALA A 14 -1.26 19.35 -16.09
CA ALA A 14 -1.92 18.74 -17.24
C ALA A 14 -3.01 19.65 -17.84
N GLY A 15 -3.81 20.32 -16.99
CA GLY A 15 -4.85 21.25 -17.44
C GLY A 15 -4.32 22.50 -18.16
N LEU A 16 -3.20 23.07 -17.68
CA LEU A 16 -2.53 24.18 -18.36
C LEU A 16 -1.96 23.75 -19.71
N LEU A 17 -1.35 22.56 -19.77
CA LEU A 17 -0.81 22.02 -21.02
C LEU A 17 -1.91 21.67 -22.03
N ASP A 18 -3.04 21.15 -21.58
CA ASP A 18 -4.22 20.95 -22.42
C ASP A 18 -4.74 22.27 -23.00
N THR A 19 -4.72 23.34 -22.21
CA THR A 19 -5.11 24.67 -22.70
C THR A 19 -4.15 25.17 -23.77
N ALA A 20 -2.83 25.04 -23.55
CA ALA A 20 -1.80 25.43 -24.49
C ALA A 20 -1.86 24.63 -25.81
N LEU A 21 -2.13 23.32 -25.74
CA LEU A 21 -2.23 22.46 -26.93
C LEU A 21 -3.52 22.72 -27.74
N ASN A 22 -4.61 23.11 -27.09
CA ASN A 22 -5.88 23.44 -27.77
C ASN A 22 -5.89 24.83 -28.39
N ARG A 23 -5.04 25.74 -27.91
CA ARG A 23 -4.85 27.09 -28.45
C ARG A 23 -3.35 27.38 -28.58
N PRO A 24 -2.67 26.68 -29.50
CA PRO A 24 -1.22 26.81 -29.64
C PRO A 24 -0.87 28.24 -30.04
N ASP A 25 0.19 28.77 -29.43
CA ASP A 25 0.78 30.01 -29.90
C ASP A 25 1.21 29.80 -31.37
N PRO A 26 0.87 30.71 -32.30
CA PRO A 26 1.25 30.59 -33.70
C PRO A 26 2.77 30.45 -33.93
N SER A 27 3.59 30.84 -32.94
CA SER A 27 5.04 30.69 -32.95
C SER A 27 5.53 29.27 -32.63
N PHE A 28 4.68 28.39 -32.08
CA PHE A 28 5.07 27.01 -31.76
C PHE A 28 5.29 26.20 -33.03
N GLY A 29 6.50 25.69 -33.20
CA GLY A 29 6.81 24.68 -34.18
C GLY A 29 6.32 23.28 -33.77
N LEU A 30 6.56 22.33 -34.66
CA LEU A 30 6.23 20.91 -34.43
C LEU A 30 7.00 20.29 -33.26
N GLY A 31 8.19 20.81 -32.95
CA GLY A 31 9.03 20.34 -31.84
C GLY A 31 8.40 20.70 -30.50
N GLU A 32 7.99 21.95 -30.34
CA GLU A 32 7.33 22.48 -29.15
C GLU A 32 6.02 21.75 -28.88
N VAL A 33 5.18 21.58 -29.91
CA VAL A 33 3.90 20.84 -29.79
C VAL A 33 4.14 19.40 -29.31
N ARG A 34 5.18 18.72 -29.82
CA ARG A 34 5.53 17.36 -29.36
C ARG A 34 6.01 17.35 -27.91
N GLY A 35 6.85 18.30 -27.51
CA GLY A 35 7.33 18.42 -26.13
C GLY A 35 6.20 18.70 -25.14
N LEU A 36 5.31 19.64 -25.45
CA LEU A 36 4.12 19.94 -24.65
C LEU A 36 3.18 18.74 -24.55
N THR A 37 2.97 18.01 -25.66
CA THR A 37 2.17 16.77 -25.65
C THR A 37 2.78 15.71 -24.74
N ARG A 38 4.11 15.53 -24.79
CA ARG A 38 4.82 14.59 -23.93
C ARG A 38 4.70 14.99 -22.45
N ALA A 39 4.96 16.25 -22.12
CA ALA A 39 4.84 16.78 -20.76
C ALA A 39 3.41 16.57 -20.21
N ARG A 40 2.39 16.81 -21.05
CA ARG A 40 0.99 16.62 -20.71
C ARG A 40 0.67 15.17 -20.39
N ASN A 41 1.12 14.23 -21.21
CA ASN A 41 0.88 12.80 -20.98
C ASN A 41 1.59 12.30 -19.71
N LEU A 42 2.81 12.77 -19.43
CA LEU A 42 3.53 12.47 -18.19
C LEU A 42 2.80 13.04 -16.96
N ALA A 43 2.31 14.27 -17.02
CA ALA A 43 1.54 14.88 -15.94
C ALA A 43 0.21 14.14 -15.69
N MET A 44 -0.46 13.69 -16.77
CA MET A 44 -1.66 12.84 -16.66
C MET A 44 -1.37 11.49 -16.02
N ALA A 45 -0.23 10.85 -16.35
CA ALA A 45 0.20 9.63 -15.71
C ALA A 45 0.45 9.85 -14.21
N ALA A 46 1.21 10.88 -13.84
CA ALA A 46 1.50 11.21 -12.44
C ALA A 46 0.22 11.48 -11.64
N ARG A 47 -0.76 12.18 -12.23
CA ARG A 47 -2.09 12.39 -11.63
C ARG A 47 -2.80 11.07 -11.37
N ARG A 48 -2.87 10.15 -12.35
CA ARG A 48 -3.54 8.84 -12.16
C ARG A 48 -2.83 7.99 -11.10
N VAL A 49 -1.50 8.00 -11.08
CA VAL A 49 -0.72 7.26 -10.08
C VAL A 49 -0.95 7.79 -8.65
N LEU A 50 -1.12 9.11 -8.48
CA LEU A 50 -1.47 9.71 -7.19
C LEU A 50 -2.81 9.21 -6.61
N ASP A 51 -3.71 8.72 -7.45
CA ASP A 51 -5.02 8.19 -7.00
C ASP A 51 -4.90 6.78 -6.40
N LEU A 52 -3.71 6.15 -6.50
CA LEU A 52 -3.38 4.83 -5.94
C LEU A 52 -4.31 3.69 -6.41
N ASP A 53 -4.81 3.80 -7.64
CA ASP A 53 -5.56 2.72 -8.28
C ASP A 53 -4.59 1.70 -8.90
N GLY A 54 -4.28 0.65 -8.14
CA GLY A 54 -3.28 -0.36 -8.51
C GLY A 54 -3.64 -1.22 -9.72
N GLU A 55 -4.90 -1.20 -10.19
CA GLU A 55 -5.35 -1.94 -11.37
C GLU A 55 -4.92 -1.23 -12.67
N ASP A 56 -4.84 0.10 -12.63
CA ASP A 56 -4.50 0.95 -13.77
C ASP A 56 -2.98 1.00 -14.06
N PHE A 57 -2.15 0.63 -13.10
CA PHE A 57 -0.70 0.86 -13.17
C PHE A 57 -0.02 0.17 -14.35
N GLY A 58 -0.48 -1.03 -14.73
CA GLY A 58 0.04 -1.73 -15.90
C GLY A 58 -0.26 -1.01 -17.22
N GLU A 59 -1.48 -0.49 -17.37
CA GLU A 59 -1.90 0.30 -18.53
C GLU A 59 -1.09 1.60 -18.63
N ILE A 60 -0.96 2.32 -17.51
CA ILE A 60 -0.18 3.55 -17.45
C ILE A 60 1.27 3.27 -17.84
N ALA A 61 1.90 2.26 -17.23
CA ALA A 61 3.30 1.91 -17.48
C ALA A 61 3.57 1.56 -18.95
N ALA A 62 2.67 0.84 -19.61
CA ALA A 62 2.81 0.47 -21.01
C ALA A 62 2.85 1.67 -21.98
N GLY A 63 2.37 2.84 -21.55
CA GLY A 63 2.42 4.07 -22.32
C GLY A 63 3.79 4.76 -22.35
N PHE A 64 4.77 4.30 -21.58
CA PHE A 64 6.06 5.00 -21.40
C PHE A 64 7.27 4.06 -21.47
N ASP A 65 8.31 4.51 -22.17
CA ASP A 65 9.63 3.88 -22.19
C ASP A 65 10.58 4.63 -21.23
N THR A 66 10.42 4.37 -19.94
CA THR A 66 11.18 5.03 -18.86
C THR A 66 11.55 4.04 -17.76
N SER A 67 12.58 4.38 -16.97
CA SER A 67 13.03 3.52 -15.86
C SER A 67 11.97 3.37 -14.75
N TRP A 68 11.09 4.35 -14.55
CA TRP A 68 10.01 4.28 -13.56
C TRP A 68 8.81 3.45 -14.03
N ALA A 69 8.61 3.23 -15.34
CA ALA A 69 7.48 2.46 -15.85
C ALA A 69 7.47 1.02 -15.35
N SER A 70 8.64 0.36 -15.35
CA SER A 70 8.77 -1.01 -14.80
C SER A 70 8.45 -1.08 -13.29
N ARG A 71 8.85 -0.07 -12.52
CA ARG A 71 8.53 0.04 -11.10
C ARG A 71 7.04 0.27 -10.89
N LEU A 72 6.40 1.10 -11.71
CA LEU A 72 4.95 1.32 -11.66
C LEU A 72 4.18 0.04 -11.92
N ALA A 73 4.55 -0.70 -12.97
CA ALA A 73 3.94 -2.01 -13.25
C ALA A 73 4.11 -3.00 -12.09
N ALA A 74 5.29 -3.00 -11.43
CA ALA A 74 5.54 -3.84 -10.26
C ALA A 74 4.71 -3.44 -9.02
N SER A 75 4.30 -2.18 -8.91
CA SER A 75 3.39 -1.71 -7.86
C SER A 75 1.92 -2.07 -8.11
N GLY A 76 1.55 -2.52 -9.31
CA GLY A 76 0.17 -2.82 -9.68
C GLY A 76 -0.26 -4.26 -9.41
N PHE A 77 -1.56 -4.50 -9.29
CA PHE A 77 -2.10 -5.86 -9.30
C PHE A 77 -2.24 -6.35 -10.76
N PRO A 78 -1.91 -7.63 -11.06
CA PRO A 78 -1.99 -8.11 -12.42
C PRO A 78 -3.45 -8.21 -12.86
N ALA A 79 -3.77 -7.68 -14.03
CA ALA A 79 -5.13 -7.68 -14.59
C ALA A 79 -5.63 -9.09 -14.96
N GLU A 80 -4.72 -9.98 -15.34
CA GLU A 80 -5.07 -11.36 -15.70
C GLU A 80 -4.75 -12.33 -14.55
N PRO A 81 -5.63 -13.32 -14.27
CA PRO A 81 -5.44 -14.23 -13.15
C PRO A 81 -4.09 -14.96 -13.20
N ARG A 82 -3.63 -15.31 -14.39
CA ARG A 82 -2.41 -16.09 -14.62
C ARG A 82 -1.27 -15.31 -15.30
N ALA A 83 -1.29 -13.98 -15.22
CA ALA A 83 -0.21 -13.13 -15.74
C ALA A 83 1.16 -13.61 -15.22
N LEU A 84 2.19 -13.54 -16.07
CA LEU A 84 3.56 -13.92 -15.69
C LEU A 84 4.15 -12.93 -14.69
N GLU A 85 4.02 -11.64 -14.98
CA GLU A 85 4.39 -10.57 -14.05
C GLU A 85 3.33 -10.47 -12.97
N ARG A 86 3.71 -10.78 -11.72
CA ARG A 86 2.77 -10.86 -10.58
C ARG A 86 2.58 -9.54 -9.84
N GLY A 87 3.39 -8.52 -10.15
CA GLY A 87 3.30 -7.19 -9.53
C GLY A 87 3.19 -7.25 -8.00
N ALA A 88 2.19 -6.55 -7.45
CA ALA A 88 1.90 -6.47 -6.03
C ALA A 88 1.57 -7.83 -5.37
N LEU A 89 1.11 -8.84 -6.13
CA LEU A 89 0.94 -10.21 -5.62
C LEU A 89 2.28 -10.92 -5.41
N GLY A 90 3.27 -10.58 -6.24
CA GLY A 90 4.63 -11.08 -6.12
C GLY A 90 5.39 -10.45 -4.96
N SER A 91 5.21 -9.14 -4.75
CA SER A 91 5.83 -8.38 -3.65
C SER A 91 5.05 -7.08 -3.42
N LEU A 92 4.67 -6.79 -2.18
CA LEU A 92 4.00 -5.55 -1.80
C LEU A 92 4.96 -4.37 -1.68
N VAL A 93 6.27 -4.61 -1.67
CA VAL A 93 7.24 -3.53 -1.42
C VAL A 93 7.14 -2.35 -2.39
N PRO A 94 7.08 -2.53 -3.72
CA PRO A 94 6.96 -1.39 -4.63
C PRO A 94 5.71 -0.54 -4.39
N ILE A 95 4.58 -1.15 -4.01
CA ILE A 95 3.36 -0.39 -3.70
C ILE A 95 3.46 0.28 -2.32
N TYR A 96 4.13 -0.30 -1.33
CA TYR A 96 4.37 0.38 -0.05
C TYR A 96 5.33 1.56 -0.17
N GLU A 97 6.39 1.45 -0.95
CA GLU A 97 7.28 2.59 -1.25
C GLU A 97 6.49 3.72 -1.93
N LEU A 98 5.61 3.38 -2.87
CA LEU A 98 4.73 4.34 -3.53
C LEU A 98 3.70 4.95 -2.57
N MET A 99 3.04 4.16 -1.72
CA MET A 99 2.08 4.68 -0.74
C MET A 99 2.74 5.63 0.26
N LEU A 100 3.95 5.32 0.73
CA LEU A 100 4.73 6.21 1.60
C LEU A 100 5.10 7.51 0.87
N GLU A 101 5.50 7.44 -0.40
CA GLU A 101 5.72 8.63 -1.22
C GLU A 101 4.43 9.45 -1.36
N VAL A 102 3.31 8.82 -1.75
CA VAL A 102 2.01 9.49 -1.91
C VAL A 102 1.56 10.15 -0.62
N LEU A 103 1.73 9.50 0.53
CA LEU A 103 1.39 10.06 1.84
C LEU A 103 2.09 11.41 2.07
N ASP A 104 3.39 11.48 1.79
CA ASP A 104 4.18 12.71 1.92
C ASP A 104 3.73 13.78 0.90
N LEU A 105 3.50 13.38 -0.35
CA LEU A 105 3.06 14.30 -1.41
C LEU A 105 1.68 14.90 -1.11
N ARG A 106 0.74 14.10 -0.58
CA ARG A 106 -0.60 14.56 -0.17
C ARG A 106 -0.53 15.52 1.02
N ALA A 107 0.42 15.31 1.94
CA ALA A 107 0.66 16.24 3.03
C ALA A 107 1.25 17.58 2.55
N ILE A 108 2.22 17.55 1.62
CA ILE A 108 2.78 18.75 0.98
C ILE A 108 1.67 19.56 0.28
N ARG A 109 0.77 18.87 -0.43
CA ARG A 109 -0.41 19.46 -1.10
C ARG A 109 -1.49 19.95 -0.13
N ARG A 110 -1.34 19.71 1.17
CA ARG A 110 -2.33 20.04 2.23
C ARG A 110 -3.68 19.38 1.98
N GLU A 111 -3.66 18.09 1.67
CA GLU A 111 -4.86 17.27 1.40
C GLU A 111 -5.11 16.31 2.58
N PRO A 112 -5.62 16.79 3.73
CA PRO A 112 -5.70 16.01 4.96
C PRO A 112 -6.59 14.76 4.82
N LEU A 113 -7.67 14.84 4.03
CA LEU A 113 -8.50 13.68 3.74
C LEU A 113 -7.69 12.58 3.05
N GLN A 114 -6.84 12.95 2.08
CA GLN A 114 -6.03 11.99 1.32
C GLN A 114 -4.89 11.41 2.15
N VAL A 115 -4.37 12.16 3.13
CA VAL A 115 -3.44 11.62 4.13
C VAL A 115 -4.10 10.50 4.95
N VAL A 116 -5.32 10.72 5.44
CA VAL A 116 -6.08 9.69 6.19
C VAL A 116 -6.43 8.49 5.31
N VAL A 117 -6.84 8.74 4.06
CA VAL A 117 -7.13 7.68 3.07
C VAL A 117 -5.89 6.81 2.84
N THR A 118 -4.74 7.43 2.60
CA THR A 118 -3.49 6.71 2.33
C THR A 118 -3.00 5.94 3.57
N ALA A 119 -3.09 6.55 4.77
CA ALA A 119 -2.79 5.86 6.02
C ALA A 119 -3.66 4.61 6.23
N HIS A 120 -4.95 4.69 5.89
CA HIS A 120 -5.84 3.53 5.92
C HIS A 120 -5.46 2.45 4.90
N LEU A 121 -5.15 2.82 3.65
CA LEU A 121 -4.71 1.88 2.61
C LEU A 121 -3.42 1.14 3.00
N ILE A 122 -2.47 1.85 3.62
CA ILE A 122 -1.27 1.23 4.22
C ILE A 122 -1.68 0.13 5.21
N GLY A 123 -2.69 0.39 6.04
CA GLY A 123 -3.21 -0.57 7.03
C GLY A 123 -3.78 -1.86 6.42
N GLU A 124 -4.47 -1.73 5.29
CA GLU A 124 -5.25 -2.80 4.66
C GLU A 124 -4.38 -4.02 4.30
N TYR A 125 -3.18 -3.80 3.77
CA TYR A 125 -2.27 -4.87 3.36
C TYR A 125 -1.15 -5.19 4.35
N LEU A 126 -1.07 -4.48 5.50
CA LEU A 126 0.07 -4.62 6.42
C LEU A 126 0.22 -6.04 6.98
N PRO A 127 -0.87 -6.74 7.38
CA PRO A 127 -0.76 -8.14 7.77
C PRO A 127 -0.19 -9.03 6.66
N GLN A 128 -0.55 -8.76 5.40
CA GLN A 128 -0.04 -9.52 4.25
C GLN A 128 1.42 -9.20 3.94
N LEU A 129 1.85 -7.94 4.11
CA LEU A 129 3.26 -7.54 4.05
C LEU A 129 4.09 -8.28 5.11
N ALA A 130 3.56 -8.47 6.32
CA ALA A 130 4.22 -9.28 7.35
C ALA A 130 4.42 -10.73 6.89
N TRP A 131 3.48 -11.30 6.14
CA TRP A 131 3.60 -12.65 5.62
C TRP A 131 4.56 -12.78 4.43
N GLU A 132 4.91 -11.69 3.74
CA GLU A 132 5.66 -11.74 2.49
C GLU A 132 6.98 -12.52 2.61
N SER A 133 7.77 -12.24 3.65
CA SER A 133 9.05 -12.93 3.90
C SER A 133 8.87 -14.41 4.24
N THR A 134 7.73 -14.77 4.82
CA THR A 134 7.38 -16.15 5.18
C THR A 134 6.91 -16.94 3.97
N LEU A 135 6.07 -16.34 3.11
CA LEU A 135 5.51 -16.98 1.92
C LEU A 135 6.45 -16.93 0.71
N GLY A 136 7.37 -15.97 0.66
CA GLY A 136 8.15 -15.65 -0.54
C GLY A 136 7.32 -14.97 -1.64
N HIS A 137 6.16 -14.42 -1.28
CA HIS A 137 5.27 -13.62 -2.10
C HIS A 137 4.24 -12.90 -1.22
N ALA A 138 3.56 -11.91 -1.76
CA ALA A 138 2.53 -11.17 -1.06
C ALA A 138 1.15 -11.83 -1.21
N GLY A 139 1.01 -13.09 -0.77
CA GLY A 139 -0.30 -13.76 -0.79
C GLY A 139 -0.84 -14.14 -2.18
N ASP A 140 -0.02 -14.10 -3.24
CA ASP A 140 -0.38 -14.57 -4.59
C ASP A 140 -1.26 -15.83 -4.62
N PRO A 141 -2.52 -15.73 -5.08
CA PRO A 141 -3.44 -16.85 -5.25
C PRO A 141 -2.89 -18.02 -6.08
N LEU A 142 -2.00 -17.78 -7.04
CA LEU A 142 -1.39 -18.86 -7.83
C LEU A 142 -0.46 -19.76 -7.03
N ARG A 143 0.11 -19.23 -5.94
CA ARG A 143 1.17 -19.87 -5.16
C ARG A 143 0.69 -20.26 -3.76
N LEU A 144 -0.46 -19.74 -3.34
CA LEU A 144 -0.96 -19.92 -1.97
C LEU A 144 -1.25 -21.39 -1.63
N GLU A 145 -1.77 -22.16 -2.59
CA GLU A 145 -2.10 -23.58 -2.39
C GLU A 145 -0.88 -24.43 -2.04
N ASP A 146 0.30 -24.08 -2.55
CA ASP A 146 1.56 -24.78 -2.23
C ASP A 146 1.93 -24.66 -0.74
N VAL A 147 1.43 -23.62 -0.06
CA VAL A 147 1.70 -23.36 1.34
C VAL A 147 0.58 -23.87 2.24
N VAL A 148 -0.67 -23.53 1.93
CA VAL A 148 -1.82 -23.82 2.81
C VAL A 148 -2.58 -25.10 2.42
N GLY A 149 -2.17 -25.76 1.34
CA GLY A 149 -2.78 -26.99 0.84
C GLY A 149 -2.82 -28.10 1.90
N GLY A 150 -3.95 -28.81 1.98
CA GLY A 150 -4.17 -29.87 2.96
C GLY A 150 -4.39 -29.38 4.41
N SER A 151 -4.41 -28.06 4.65
CA SER A 151 -4.76 -27.48 5.94
C SER A 151 -6.27 -27.23 6.08
N ARG A 152 -6.69 -26.71 7.25
CA ARG A 152 -8.07 -26.25 7.48
C ARG A 152 -8.42 -24.95 6.77
N TRP A 153 -7.45 -24.27 6.16
CA TRP A 153 -7.62 -22.97 5.53
C TRP A 153 -8.69 -22.99 4.43
N GLY A 154 -9.75 -22.20 4.59
CA GLY A 154 -10.86 -22.12 3.62
C GLY A 154 -11.79 -23.35 3.59
N THR A 155 -11.66 -24.26 4.55
CA THR A 155 -12.56 -25.42 4.74
C THR A 155 -13.64 -25.12 5.78
N GLU A 156 -14.72 -25.91 5.83
CA GLU A 156 -15.76 -25.79 6.88
C GLU A 156 -15.41 -26.54 8.17
N ASP A 157 -14.13 -26.83 8.42
CA ASP A 157 -13.69 -27.49 9.64
C ASP A 157 -14.02 -26.62 10.87
N PRO A 158 -14.84 -27.12 11.84
CA PRO A 158 -15.24 -26.35 13.01
C PRO A 158 -14.10 -26.06 13.99
N GLU A 159 -12.96 -26.75 13.89
CA GLU A 159 -11.76 -26.45 14.68
C GLU A 159 -10.98 -25.24 14.11
N CYS A 160 -11.33 -24.78 12.90
CA CYS A 160 -10.77 -23.55 12.34
C CYS A 160 -11.48 -22.32 12.93
N PRO A 161 -10.76 -21.38 13.57
CA PRO A 161 -11.35 -20.18 14.18
C PRO A 161 -11.76 -19.11 13.15
N HIS A 162 -11.43 -19.28 11.86
CA HIS A 162 -11.84 -18.33 10.84
C HIS A 162 -13.36 -18.18 10.85
N SER A 163 -13.83 -16.93 10.94
CA SER A 163 -15.25 -16.61 10.75
C SER A 163 -15.73 -17.05 9.36
N SER A 164 -17.05 -17.16 9.17
CA SER A 164 -17.62 -17.52 7.86
C SER A 164 -17.16 -16.59 6.74
N ALA A 165 -16.97 -15.31 7.03
CA ALA A 165 -16.43 -14.33 6.09
C ALA A 165 -14.97 -14.65 5.72
N LEU A 166 -14.10 -14.90 6.70
CA LEU A 166 -12.70 -15.25 6.46
C LEU A 166 -12.55 -16.59 5.74
N ARG A 167 -13.39 -17.59 6.06
CA ARG A 167 -13.42 -18.87 5.33
C ARG A 167 -13.79 -18.69 3.86
N SER A 168 -14.79 -17.85 3.58
CA SER A 168 -15.17 -17.50 2.20
C SER A 168 -14.04 -16.80 1.46
N THR A 169 -13.36 -15.84 2.09
CA THR A 169 -12.18 -15.16 1.55
C THR A 169 -11.06 -16.17 1.25
N ALA A 170 -10.71 -17.02 2.20
CA ALA A 170 -9.68 -18.06 2.08
C ALA A 170 -9.99 -19.03 0.92
N LYS A 171 -11.23 -19.50 0.83
CA LYS A 171 -11.69 -20.37 -0.26
C LYS A 171 -11.63 -19.65 -1.62
N ARG A 172 -12.02 -18.38 -1.69
CA ARG A 172 -11.91 -17.59 -2.93
C ARG A 172 -10.47 -17.37 -3.34
N ALA A 173 -9.57 -17.07 -2.41
CA ALA A 173 -8.14 -16.93 -2.71
C ALA A 173 -7.57 -18.19 -3.38
N LEU A 174 -7.89 -19.39 -2.89
CA LEU A 174 -7.43 -20.65 -3.49
C LEU A 174 -8.00 -20.95 -4.89
N ASN A 175 -9.07 -20.27 -5.30
CA ASN A 175 -9.75 -20.51 -6.57
C ASN A 175 -9.67 -19.31 -7.53
N ALA A 176 -9.17 -18.16 -7.09
CA ALA A 176 -9.19 -16.91 -7.86
C ALA A 176 -8.54 -17.05 -9.23
N CYS A 177 -7.43 -17.80 -9.33
CA CYS A 177 -6.69 -17.97 -10.58
C CYS A 177 -7.10 -19.21 -11.41
N ARG A 178 -8.18 -19.88 -11.03
CA ARG A 178 -8.81 -20.99 -11.78
C ARG A 178 -10.07 -20.56 -12.52
N GLY A 179 -10.63 -19.40 -12.18
CA GLY A 179 -11.83 -18.84 -12.78
C GLY A 179 -11.55 -18.03 -14.05
N ASP A 180 -12.57 -17.29 -14.47
CA ASP A 180 -12.49 -16.28 -15.52
C ASP A 180 -11.96 -14.93 -14.99
N VAL A 181 -11.78 -13.97 -15.90
CA VAL A 181 -11.28 -12.63 -15.57
C VAL A 181 -12.27 -11.91 -14.65
N GLU A 182 -13.59 -12.03 -14.88
CA GLU A 182 -14.61 -11.37 -14.05
C GLU A 182 -14.57 -11.88 -12.60
N GLY A 183 -14.48 -13.19 -12.40
CA GLY A 183 -14.36 -13.78 -11.06
C GLY A 183 -13.07 -13.39 -10.35
N TYR A 184 -11.98 -13.23 -11.10
CA TYR A 184 -10.68 -12.79 -10.58
C TYR A 184 -10.69 -11.30 -10.21
N THR A 185 -11.23 -10.42 -11.04
CA THR A 185 -11.44 -9.00 -10.70
C THR A 185 -12.31 -8.88 -9.45
N ALA A 186 -13.42 -9.61 -9.39
CA ALA A 186 -14.27 -9.62 -8.19
C ALA A 186 -13.55 -10.15 -6.93
N TYR A 187 -12.52 -10.98 -7.09
CA TYR A 187 -11.65 -11.40 -5.98
C TYR A 187 -10.74 -10.25 -5.52
N LEU A 188 -10.05 -9.58 -6.45
CA LEU A 188 -9.20 -8.43 -6.13
C LEU A 188 -10.00 -7.33 -5.40
N ASP A 189 -11.14 -6.93 -5.96
CA ASP A 189 -11.99 -5.85 -5.44
C ASP A 189 -12.51 -6.08 -4.01
N ARG A 190 -12.87 -7.33 -3.68
CA ARG A 190 -13.75 -7.61 -2.53
C ARG A 190 -13.15 -8.53 -1.48
N PHE A 191 -12.10 -9.27 -1.82
CA PHE A 191 -11.59 -10.36 -1.00
C PHE A 191 -10.08 -10.32 -0.80
N HIS A 192 -9.30 -9.80 -1.75
CA HIS A 192 -7.84 -9.87 -1.64
C HIS A 192 -7.32 -9.15 -0.40
N SER A 193 -7.79 -7.93 -0.11
CA SER A 193 -7.37 -7.23 1.12
C SER A 193 -7.72 -7.96 2.41
N ARG A 194 -8.85 -8.68 2.44
CA ARG A 194 -9.25 -9.50 3.60
C ARG A 194 -8.42 -10.78 3.75
N GLN A 195 -7.62 -11.15 2.75
CA GLN A 195 -6.70 -12.29 2.86
C GLN A 195 -5.67 -12.05 3.96
N GLY A 196 -5.22 -10.80 4.15
CA GLY A 196 -4.35 -10.40 5.24
C GLY A 196 -4.93 -10.73 6.62
N ASP A 197 -6.24 -10.51 6.82
CA ASP A 197 -6.91 -10.87 8.09
C ASP A 197 -6.99 -12.37 8.31
N ALA A 198 -7.30 -13.14 7.26
CA ALA A 198 -7.28 -14.60 7.36
C ALA A 198 -5.86 -15.08 7.74
N LEU A 199 -4.83 -14.47 7.16
CA LEU A 199 -3.43 -14.82 7.40
C LEU A 199 -3.02 -14.42 8.82
N ALA A 200 -3.53 -13.28 9.32
CA ALA A 200 -3.27 -12.80 10.66
C ALA A 200 -3.72 -13.80 11.73
N VAL A 201 -4.93 -14.37 11.59
CA VAL A 201 -5.45 -15.40 12.52
C VAL A 201 -4.53 -16.62 12.58
N CYS A 202 -3.86 -16.98 11.48
CA CYS A 202 -2.93 -18.11 11.46
C CYS A 202 -1.55 -17.78 12.04
N ALA A 203 -1.05 -16.56 11.84
CA ALA A 203 0.24 -16.12 12.38
C ALA A 203 0.20 -16.00 13.91
N VAL A 204 -0.92 -15.53 14.44
CA VAL A 204 -1.15 -15.24 15.85
C VAL A 204 -1.82 -16.48 16.45
N ASN A 205 -1.07 -17.29 17.20
CA ASN A 205 -1.57 -18.58 17.66
C ASN A 205 -1.03 -18.98 19.04
N GLY A 206 -1.65 -19.97 19.67
CA GLY A 206 -1.30 -20.41 21.02
C GLY A 206 0.05 -21.11 21.16
N ALA A 207 0.70 -21.42 20.04
CA ALA A 207 2.00 -22.10 20.03
C ALA A 207 3.18 -21.12 19.92
N THR A 208 2.96 -19.82 19.71
CA THR A 208 4.01 -18.81 19.57
C THR A 208 4.24 -18.00 20.83
N VAL A 209 3.18 -17.67 21.58
CA VAL A 209 3.21 -16.66 22.65
C VAL A 209 2.42 -17.12 23.87
N GLY A 210 2.99 -16.95 25.06
CA GLY A 210 2.32 -17.22 26.33
C GLY A 210 1.34 -16.12 26.75
N PRO A 211 0.41 -16.39 27.69
CA PRO A 211 -0.53 -15.38 28.18
C PRO A 211 0.18 -14.13 28.71
N GLY A 212 -0.22 -12.96 28.20
CA GLY A 212 0.29 -11.65 28.66
C GLY A 212 1.69 -11.28 28.17
N GLU A 213 2.37 -12.11 27.36
CA GLU A 213 3.69 -11.76 26.80
C GLU A 213 3.60 -10.59 25.78
N ARG A 214 2.49 -10.51 25.04
CA ARG A 214 2.26 -9.52 23.96
C ARG A 214 0.84 -8.98 23.99
N PRO A 215 0.57 -7.83 23.33
CA PRO A 215 -0.78 -7.29 23.21
C PRO A 215 -1.75 -8.29 22.58
N ASP A 216 -2.97 -8.30 23.13
CA ASP A 216 -4.10 -8.98 22.52
C ASP A 216 -4.60 -8.17 21.32
N ILE A 217 -4.90 -8.87 20.23
CA ILE A 217 -5.30 -8.29 18.94
C ILE A 217 -6.54 -9.01 18.37
N GLY A 218 -7.33 -9.65 19.24
CA GLY A 218 -8.57 -10.32 18.85
C GLY A 218 -8.34 -11.77 18.44
N ASP A 219 -8.89 -12.15 17.28
CA ASP A 219 -8.94 -13.55 16.85
C ASP A 219 -7.54 -14.15 16.63
N TRP A 220 -7.30 -15.31 17.25
CA TRP A 220 -6.06 -16.08 17.14
C TRP A 220 -6.37 -17.57 17.03
N CYS A 221 -5.42 -18.36 16.49
CA CYS A 221 -5.63 -19.79 16.28
C CYS A 221 -5.20 -20.63 17.49
N PRO A 222 -6.12 -21.33 18.19
CA PRO A 222 -5.74 -22.20 19.30
C PRO A 222 -5.01 -23.46 18.83
N ASN A 223 -5.37 -23.93 17.63
CA ASN A 223 -4.85 -25.15 17.03
C ASN A 223 -4.26 -24.79 15.66
N PRO A 224 -3.01 -24.28 15.58
CA PRO A 224 -2.41 -23.91 14.30
C PRO A 224 -2.20 -25.14 13.39
N CYS A 225 -2.28 -24.92 12.07
CA CYS A 225 -2.02 -25.97 11.08
C CYS A 225 -0.51 -26.19 10.85
N ALA A 226 -0.15 -27.33 10.24
CA ALA A 226 1.23 -27.72 9.94
C ALA A 226 2.01 -26.62 9.19
N PHE A 227 1.42 -25.97 8.19
CA PHE A 227 2.08 -24.90 7.42
C PHE A 227 2.57 -23.72 8.27
N VAL A 228 1.98 -23.53 9.46
CA VAL A 228 2.44 -22.57 10.46
C VAL A 228 3.46 -23.24 11.37
N THR A 229 3.17 -24.42 11.92
CA THR A 229 3.97 -25.05 12.98
C THR A 229 5.27 -25.70 12.52
N ASP A 230 5.39 -26.05 11.23
CA ASP A 230 6.56 -26.74 10.67
C ASP A 230 7.80 -25.82 10.58
N ARG A 231 7.64 -24.54 10.92
CA ARG A 231 8.72 -23.55 10.98
C ARG A 231 9.37 -23.48 12.37
N PRO A 232 10.65 -23.10 12.45
CA PRO A 232 11.32 -22.83 13.73
C PRO A 232 10.51 -21.87 14.60
N LEU A 233 10.46 -22.13 15.92
CA LEU A 233 9.69 -21.30 16.86
C LEU A 233 10.06 -19.81 16.77
N GLN A 234 11.34 -19.49 16.55
CA GLN A 234 11.80 -18.11 16.44
C GLN A 234 11.18 -17.39 15.24
N GLU A 235 11.12 -18.03 14.07
CA GLU A 235 10.49 -17.46 12.87
C GLU A 235 8.99 -17.25 13.07
N ARG A 236 8.32 -18.20 13.75
CA ARG A 236 6.90 -18.08 14.07
C ARG A 236 6.64 -16.93 15.04
N ARG A 237 7.49 -16.77 16.07
CA ARG A 237 7.42 -15.65 17.02
C ARG A 237 7.70 -14.31 16.35
N ASP A 238 8.61 -14.25 15.38
CA ASP A 238 8.88 -13.04 14.60
C ASP A 238 7.66 -12.65 13.75
N LEU A 239 7.11 -13.58 12.97
CA LEU A 239 5.91 -13.35 12.17
C LEU A 239 4.71 -12.92 13.03
N ASP A 240 4.47 -13.60 14.14
CA ASP A 240 3.46 -13.24 15.13
C ASP A 240 3.64 -11.79 15.61
N ALA A 241 4.87 -11.36 15.93
CA ALA A 241 5.14 -10.01 16.39
C ALA A 241 4.82 -8.97 15.30
N ARG A 242 5.25 -9.22 14.06
CA ARG A 242 5.02 -8.30 12.94
C ARG A 242 3.54 -8.19 12.58
N VAL A 243 2.81 -9.29 12.62
CA VAL A 243 1.34 -9.30 12.43
C VAL A 243 0.63 -8.60 13.58
N ARG A 244 1.05 -8.79 14.84
CA ARG A 244 0.48 -8.05 15.98
C ARG A 244 0.66 -6.56 15.82
N LEU A 245 1.86 -6.10 15.45
CA LEU A 245 2.13 -4.69 15.19
C LEU A 245 1.24 -4.14 14.07
N ALA A 246 1.08 -4.89 12.97
CA ALA A 246 0.16 -4.54 11.88
C ALA A 246 -1.28 -4.37 12.37
N LYS A 247 -1.81 -5.32 13.15
CA LYS A 247 -3.19 -5.25 13.68
C LYS A 247 -3.38 -4.11 14.67
N LEU A 248 -2.39 -3.84 15.54
CA LEU A 248 -2.42 -2.68 16.44
C LEU A 248 -2.55 -1.36 15.68
N TYR A 249 -1.91 -1.25 14.51
CA TYR A 249 -2.05 -0.10 13.62
C TYR A 249 -3.41 -0.06 12.92
N VAL A 250 -3.89 -1.18 12.38
CA VAL A 250 -5.21 -1.26 11.73
C VAL A 250 -6.34 -0.83 12.68
N GLU A 251 -6.23 -1.17 13.95
CA GLU A 251 -7.20 -0.81 15.01
C GLU A 251 -6.90 0.54 15.69
N SER A 252 -5.99 1.33 15.13
CA SER A 252 -5.53 2.58 15.75
C SER A 252 -6.46 3.76 15.45
N PRO A 253 -6.40 4.82 16.29
CA PRO A 253 -7.18 6.03 16.07
C PRO A 253 -6.99 6.69 14.70
N VAL A 254 -5.78 6.67 14.12
CA VAL A 254 -5.53 7.34 12.82
C VAL A 254 -6.25 6.62 11.67
N VAL A 255 -6.31 5.29 11.70
CA VAL A 255 -7.02 4.49 10.69
C VAL A 255 -8.53 4.64 10.89
N ALA A 256 -8.98 4.71 12.15
CA ALA A 256 -10.38 4.90 12.49
C ALA A 256 -10.96 6.23 11.99
N LEU A 257 -10.12 7.27 11.80
CA LEU A 257 -10.57 8.57 11.24
C LEU A 257 -11.26 8.43 9.87
N ARG A 258 -10.88 7.44 9.04
CA ARG A 258 -11.56 7.19 7.76
C ARG A 258 -13.01 6.74 7.96
N HIS A 259 -13.26 5.94 8.99
CA HIS A 259 -14.57 5.36 9.28
C HIS A 259 -15.45 6.26 10.15
N HIS A 260 -14.82 7.13 10.96
CA HIS A 260 -15.49 8.06 11.86
C HIS A 260 -15.83 9.40 11.23
N ALA A 261 -15.71 9.58 9.91
CA ALA A 261 -16.45 10.64 9.22
C ALA A 261 -17.96 10.34 9.41
N PRO A 262 -18.64 10.92 10.42
CA PRO A 262 -19.92 10.43 10.85
C PRO A 262 -20.93 10.79 9.78
N VAL A 263 -21.64 9.79 9.28
CA VAL A 263 -22.94 9.99 8.63
C VAL A 263 -23.88 10.49 9.73
N GLY A 264 -23.88 11.80 10.01
CA GLY A 264 -24.67 12.35 11.11
C GLY A 264 -24.52 13.84 11.41
N HIS A 265 -23.35 14.45 11.19
CA HIS A 265 -23.23 15.92 11.15
C HIS A 265 -22.29 16.29 10.00
N PHE A 266 -22.91 16.66 8.88
CA PHE A 266 -22.32 17.06 7.62
C PHE A 266 -21.06 17.95 7.78
N PHE A 267 -19.98 17.62 7.06
CA PHE A 267 -18.79 18.46 6.71
C PHE A 267 -17.44 18.32 7.45
N GLY A 268 -17.23 17.37 8.35
CA GLY A 268 -15.90 17.22 8.98
C GLY A 268 -14.89 16.43 8.14
N VAL A 269 -14.14 17.07 7.23
CA VAL A 269 -12.84 16.52 6.82
C VAL A 269 -11.92 16.62 8.05
N PRO A 270 -11.20 15.56 8.45
CA PRO A 270 -10.30 15.64 9.60
C PRO A 270 -9.31 16.79 9.41
N SER A 271 -9.26 17.68 10.39
CA SER A 271 -8.28 18.76 10.43
C SER A 271 -6.88 18.19 10.64
N THR A 272 -5.85 18.95 10.25
CA THR A 272 -4.45 18.57 10.52
C THR A 272 -4.20 18.31 12.01
N ALA A 273 -4.88 19.04 12.90
CA ALA A 273 -4.79 18.86 14.34
C ALA A 273 -5.38 17.51 14.80
N GLU A 274 -6.59 17.16 14.33
CA GLU A 274 -7.22 15.87 14.63
C GLU A 274 -6.39 14.70 14.12
N ILE A 275 -5.81 14.82 12.92
CA ILE A 275 -4.90 13.81 12.35
C ILE A 275 -3.65 13.67 13.22
N SER A 276 -3.05 14.78 13.61
CA SER A 276 -1.83 14.78 14.43
C SER A 276 -2.08 14.16 15.81
N GLU A 277 -3.20 14.49 16.45
CA GLU A 277 -3.58 13.93 17.74
C GLU A 277 -3.88 12.43 17.64
N ALA A 278 -4.60 12.01 16.60
CA ALA A 278 -4.85 10.59 16.34
C ALA A 278 -3.55 9.83 16.04
N TRP A 279 -2.61 10.43 15.32
CA TRP A 279 -1.29 9.85 15.06
C TRP A 279 -0.46 9.72 16.32
N LEU A 280 -0.42 10.75 17.18
CA LEU A 280 0.33 10.67 18.45
C LEU A 280 -0.17 9.53 19.34
N ARG A 281 -1.51 9.40 19.52
CA ARG A 281 -2.09 8.26 20.26
C ARG A 281 -1.79 6.92 19.61
N THR A 282 -1.80 6.88 18.28
CA THR A 282 -1.44 5.68 17.50
C THR A 282 0.02 5.30 17.78
N TRP A 283 0.93 6.27 17.68
CA TRP A 283 2.36 6.07 17.87
C TRP A 283 2.72 5.65 19.30
N GLU A 284 2.10 6.26 20.32
CA GLU A 284 2.25 5.84 21.72
C GLU A 284 1.87 4.37 21.93
N LYS A 285 0.74 3.93 21.34
CA LYS A 285 0.30 2.52 21.39
C LYS A 285 1.29 1.60 20.68
N LEU A 286 1.76 1.97 19.48
CA LEU A 286 2.67 1.15 18.67
C LEU A 286 4.07 1.03 19.27
N SER A 287 4.57 2.10 19.90
CA SER A 287 5.91 2.17 20.49
C SER A 287 5.99 1.68 21.94
N THR A 288 4.87 1.26 22.53
CA THR A 288 4.85 0.68 23.87
C THR A 288 5.69 -0.61 23.90
N PRO A 289 6.69 -0.74 24.79
CA PRO A 289 7.45 -1.98 24.95
C PRO A 289 6.55 -3.14 25.35
N TRP A 290 6.81 -4.33 24.79
CA TRP A 290 6.09 -5.55 25.15
C TRP A 290 6.83 -6.31 26.24
N ASN A 291 6.12 -7.17 26.98
CA ASN A 291 6.68 -7.88 28.13
C ASN A 291 7.80 -8.84 27.75
N ASP A 292 7.77 -9.39 26.53
CA ASP A 292 8.83 -10.25 25.99
C ASP A 292 9.96 -9.47 25.28
N GLY A 293 9.90 -8.13 25.25
CA GLY A 293 10.88 -7.27 24.59
C GLY A 293 10.90 -7.37 23.06
N CYS A 294 9.96 -8.09 22.44
CA CYS A 294 9.98 -8.39 21.02
C CYS A 294 9.06 -7.48 20.18
N ASN A 295 8.82 -6.23 20.60
CA ASN A 295 8.10 -5.26 19.76
C ASN A 295 8.97 -4.94 18.52
N PRO A 296 8.53 -5.30 17.29
CA PRO A 296 9.34 -5.12 16.08
C PRO A 296 9.73 -3.66 15.82
N LEU A 297 8.92 -2.71 16.27
CA LEU A 297 9.18 -1.27 16.09
C LEU A 297 10.41 -0.80 16.88
N LEU A 298 10.73 -1.49 17.98
CA LEU A 298 11.85 -1.14 18.85
C LEU A 298 13.13 -1.92 18.52
N THR A 299 13.02 -3.01 17.76
CA THR A 299 14.13 -3.91 17.44
C THR A 299 14.57 -3.81 15.98
N THR A 300 13.70 -3.35 15.08
CA THR A 300 14.04 -3.15 13.67
C THR A 300 14.75 -1.81 13.49
N PRO A 301 15.93 -1.77 12.86
CA PRO A 301 16.57 -0.51 12.52
C PRO A 301 15.64 0.33 11.64
N PRO A 302 15.43 1.62 11.95
CA PRO A 302 14.63 2.47 11.09
C PRO A 302 15.32 2.60 9.71
N PRO A 303 14.55 2.84 8.64
CA PRO A 303 15.13 3.23 7.36
C PRO A 303 15.94 4.52 7.55
N ALA A 304 16.81 4.84 6.58
CA ALA A 304 17.45 6.15 6.56
C ALA A 304 16.36 7.23 6.64
N ALA A 305 16.46 8.11 7.63
CA ALA A 305 15.40 9.06 7.95
C ALA A 305 15.05 9.89 6.71
N ALA A 306 13.78 9.84 6.29
CA ALA A 306 13.27 10.81 5.35
C ALA A 306 13.30 12.19 6.03
N VAL A 307 13.77 13.22 5.30
CA VAL A 307 13.95 14.57 5.85
C VAL A 307 12.61 15.13 6.37
N HIS A 308 11.49 14.73 5.76
CA HIS A 308 10.13 15.13 6.14
C HIS A 308 9.14 13.99 5.89
N GLU A 309 8.56 13.42 6.96
CA GLU A 309 7.45 12.46 6.86
C GLU A 309 6.12 13.13 7.25
N ALA A 310 5.06 12.87 6.50
CA ALA A 310 3.71 13.35 6.81
C ALA A 310 3.21 12.87 8.18
N LEU A 311 3.50 11.62 8.51
CA LEU A 311 3.22 10.97 9.78
C LEU A 311 4.55 10.42 10.32
N PRO A 312 5.27 11.19 11.18
CA PRO A 312 6.60 10.81 11.62
C PRO A 312 6.64 9.41 12.25
N GLY A 313 7.48 8.54 11.68
CA GLY A 313 7.63 7.14 12.09
C GLY A 313 6.84 6.15 11.24
N MET A 314 6.06 6.60 10.26
CA MET A 314 5.28 5.71 9.39
C MET A 314 6.18 4.75 8.61
N ALA A 315 7.30 5.23 8.07
CA ALA A 315 8.25 4.37 7.36
C ALA A 315 8.90 3.34 8.30
N ALA A 316 9.15 3.70 9.56
CA ALA A 316 9.65 2.78 10.58
C ALA A 316 8.62 1.69 10.93
N LEU A 317 7.33 2.05 11.04
CA LEU A 317 6.24 1.09 11.22
C LEU A 317 6.17 0.09 10.06
N VAL A 318 6.13 0.58 8.82
CA VAL A 318 6.09 -0.27 7.61
C VAL A 318 7.32 -1.18 7.56
N SER A 319 8.51 -0.63 7.85
CA SER A 319 9.76 -1.40 7.90
C SER A 319 9.72 -2.52 8.93
N ALA A 320 9.24 -2.21 10.14
CA ALA A 320 9.13 -3.16 11.24
C ALA A 320 8.18 -4.31 10.89
N VAL A 321 7.04 -4.02 10.26
CA VAL A 321 6.09 -5.05 9.82
C VAL A 321 6.66 -5.88 8.66
N ALA A 322 7.34 -5.25 7.70
CA ALA A 322 8.00 -5.95 6.60
C ALA A 322 9.21 -6.80 7.05
N GLY A 323 9.76 -6.52 8.23
CA GLY A 323 11.00 -7.12 8.72
C GLY A 323 12.24 -6.67 7.94
N ARG A 324 12.15 -5.56 7.20
CA ARG A 324 13.25 -4.98 6.42
C ARG A 324 13.08 -3.47 6.26
N PRO A 325 14.17 -2.68 6.12
CA PRO A 325 14.06 -1.25 5.88
C PRO A 325 13.27 -0.94 4.60
N LEU A 326 12.24 -0.11 4.73
CA LEU A 326 11.37 0.40 3.67
C LEU A 326 11.10 1.89 3.93
N GLY A 327 11.28 2.71 2.90
CA GLY A 327 11.06 4.16 2.97
C GLY A 327 10.19 4.65 1.82
N PRO A 328 9.87 5.96 1.79
CA PRO A 328 9.19 6.55 0.65
C PRO A 328 10.01 6.35 -0.63
N GLY A 329 9.33 5.89 -1.67
CA GLY A 329 9.88 5.79 -3.02
C GLY A 329 10.11 7.16 -3.66
N ARG A 330 10.46 7.12 -4.94
CA ARG A 330 10.65 8.31 -5.78
C ARG A 330 9.91 8.24 -7.11
N LEU A 331 8.98 7.30 -7.27
CA LEU A 331 8.31 7.05 -8.54
C LEU A 331 7.59 8.30 -9.05
N LEU A 332 6.78 8.95 -8.21
CA LEU A 332 6.05 10.16 -8.60
C LEU A 332 6.96 11.37 -8.79
N ARG A 333 8.03 11.47 -8.00
CA ARG A 333 9.06 12.50 -8.20
C ARG A 333 9.82 12.30 -9.51
N ASP A 334 10.14 11.06 -9.87
CA ASP A 334 10.83 10.73 -11.12
C ASP A 334 9.94 11.05 -12.35
N ILE A 335 8.62 10.82 -12.26
CA ILE A 335 7.67 11.28 -13.30
C ILE A 335 7.66 12.81 -13.35
N GLY A 336 7.64 13.50 -12.20
CA GLY A 336 7.70 14.96 -12.13
C GLY A 336 8.97 15.54 -12.77
N ASP A 337 10.12 14.92 -12.53
CA ASP A 337 11.40 15.28 -13.15
C ASP A 337 11.35 15.09 -14.68
N ASP A 338 10.67 14.05 -15.17
CA ASP A 338 10.43 13.84 -16.61
C ASP A 338 9.51 14.91 -17.20
N VAL A 339 8.48 15.37 -16.47
CA VAL A 339 7.63 16.49 -16.89
C VAL A 339 8.47 17.76 -17.03
N ALA A 340 9.29 18.08 -16.02
CA ALA A 340 10.17 19.26 -16.03
C ALA A 340 11.12 19.23 -17.24
N ARG A 341 11.82 18.11 -17.46
CA ARG A 341 12.69 17.92 -18.64
C ARG A 341 11.96 18.10 -19.96
N ALA A 342 10.75 17.56 -20.08
CA ALA A 342 9.96 17.69 -21.29
C ALA A 342 9.56 19.14 -21.59
N LEU A 343 9.36 19.96 -20.55
CA LEU A 343 9.06 21.39 -20.67
C LEU A 343 10.30 22.22 -20.98
N GLU A 344 11.42 21.97 -20.31
CA GLU A 344 12.70 22.63 -20.58
C GLU A 344 13.13 22.45 -22.04
N ALA A 345 12.90 21.26 -22.60
CA ALA A 345 13.21 20.97 -24.00
C ALA A 345 12.37 21.77 -25.02
N THR A 346 11.35 22.51 -24.58
CA THR A 346 10.51 23.33 -25.47
C THR A 346 10.88 24.81 -25.50
N ASP A 347 11.72 25.32 -24.58
CA ASP A 347 12.00 26.76 -24.40
C ASP A 347 10.73 27.65 -24.29
N VAL A 348 9.56 27.06 -24.01
CA VAL A 348 8.27 27.75 -23.91
C VAL A 348 7.96 28.10 -22.46
N GLU A 349 7.73 29.37 -22.19
CA GLU A 349 7.17 29.82 -20.92
C GLU A 349 5.64 29.72 -20.96
N VAL A 350 5.09 28.62 -20.45
CA VAL A 350 3.62 28.50 -20.27
C VAL A 350 3.22 29.30 -19.04
N VAL A 351 2.81 30.55 -19.27
CA VAL A 351 2.24 31.43 -18.24
C VAL A 351 0.74 31.12 -18.12
N GLY A 352 0.32 30.77 -16.91
CA GLY A 352 -1.08 30.49 -16.57
C GLY A 352 -1.87 31.74 -16.24
#